data_AF-X1HF58-F1
#
_entry.id   AF-X1HF58-F1
#
_cell.length_a   1.000
_cell.length_b   1.000
_cell.length_c   1.000
_cell.angle_alpha   90.00
_cell.angle_beta   90.00
_cell.angle_gamma   90.00
#
_symmetry.space_group_name_H-M   'P 1'
#
loop_
_entity.id
_entity.type
_entity.pdbx_description
1 polymer ?
#
loop_
_entity_poly.entity_id
_entity_poly.type
_entity_poly.pdbx_seq_one_letter_code
_entity_poly.pdbx_strand_id
1 'polypeptide(L)'
;QLKKLDEYMRARREKANYISKALSELPGIIPPYVPDDRTHSYYIYYFKVDPEAVELDIAPGRFRQALQDTLRAEGVPSRISQRTPIPGQALFQVKRGYGKGCPWTCLHARSVSYKIEDYPQTLKVLEQSLALDVGFIHPFTPKETQDELLNAFYKVFDNLDDVVSYARKLDYSPPWETLSELPPKEQIVEFVTETLDKRFQQQRQT
;
A
#
# COMPACT_ATOMS: atom_id res chain seq x y z
N GLN A 1 9.72 19.55 19.77
CA GLN A 1 8.85 18.79 18.85
C GLN A 1 7.60 18.28 19.56
N LEU A 2 7.71 17.49 20.65
CA LEU A 2 6.52 16.96 21.36
C LEU A 2 5.54 18.03 21.88
N LYS A 3 6.03 19.20 22.34
CA LYS A 3 5.17 20.32 22.80
C LYS A 3 4.20 20.86 21.73
N LYS A 4 4.45 20.58 20.45
CA LYS A 4 3.62 21.01 19.31
C LYS A 4 2.76 19.87 18.74
N LEU A 5 2.76 18.70 19.38
CA LEU A 5 2.11 17.51 18.86
C LEU A 5 0.62 17.74 18.61
N ASP A 6 -0.10 18.34 19.57
CA ASP A 6 -1.54 18.56 19.45
C ASP A 6 -1.89 19.49 18.29
N GLU A 7 -1.11 20.55 18.10
CA GLU A 7 -1.23 21.47 16.97
C GLU A 7 -1.00 20.74 15.63
N TYR A 8 0.07 19.96 15.54
CA TYR A 8 0.40 19.21 14.33
C TYR A 8 -0.62 18.11 14.02
N MET A 9 -1.14 17.44 15.05
CA MET A 9 -2.18 16.43 14.90
C MET A 9 -3.50 17.06 14.46
N ARG A 10 -3.86 18.23 14.99
CA ARG A 10 -5.04 18.98 14.54
C ARG A 10 -4.91 19.37 13.06
N ALA A 11 -3.80 19.98 12.66
CA ALA A 11 -3.55 20.34 11.26
C ALA A 11 -3.58 19.12 10.32
N ARG A 12 -2.96 18.00 10.71
CA ARG A 12 -3.03 16.73 9.95
C ARG A 12 -4.46 16.24 9.77
N ARG A 13 -5.27 16.27 10.83
CA ARG A 13 -6.67 15.83 10.78
C ARG A 13 -7.51 16.75 9.88
N GLU A 14 -7.35 18.06 9.97
CA GLU A 14 -8.04 19.01 9.09
C GLU A 14 -7.73 18.72 7.62
N LYS A 15 -6.46 18.49 7.30
CA LYS A 15 -6.00 18.14 5.95
C LYS A 15 -6.54 16.79 5.46
N ALA A 16 -6.46 15.77 6.30
CA ALA A 16 -6.97 14.45 5.98
C ALA A 16 -8.49 14.47 5.79
N ASN A 17 -9.23 15.20 6.62
CA ASN A 17 -10.68 15.34 6.49
C ASN A 17 -11.08 16.08 5.21
N TYR A 18 -10.30 17.10 4.81
CA TYR A 18 -10.51 17.81 3.55
C TYR A 18 -10.39 16.86 2.35
N ILE A 19 -9.30 16.06 2.32
CA ILE A 19 -9.09 15.05 1.28
C ILE A 19 -10.19 13.97 1.33
N SER A 20 -10.50 13.43 2.52
CA SER A 20 -11.53 12.39 2.69
C SER A 20 -12.89 12.84 2.19
N LYS A 21 -13.29 14.08 2.47
CA LYS A 21 -14.58 14.60 2.00
C LYS A 21 -14.65 14.59 0.48
N ALA A 22 -13.64 15.17 -0.18
CA ALA A 22 -13.60 15.21 -1.65
C ALA A 22 -13.53 13.80 -2.27
N LEU A 23 -12.65 12.94 -1.75
CA LEU A 23 -12.51 11.58 -2.25
C LEU A 23 -13.73 10.70 -2.01
N SER A 24 -14.57 10.99 -1.01
CA SER A 24 -15.81 10.24 -0.76
C SER A 24 -16.88 10.44 -1.83
N GLU A 25 -16.75 11.48 -2.65
CA GLU A 25 -17.66 11.76 -3.77
C GLU A 25 -17.27 10.97 -5.04
N LEU A 26 -16.08 10.36 -5.05
CA LEU A 26 -15.56 9.63 -6.20
C LEU A 26 -16.05 8.18 -6.21
N PRO A 27 -16.54 7.68 -7.36
CA PRO A 27 -17.07 6.32 -7.46
C PRO A 27 -16.00 5.28 -7.11
N GLY A 28 -16.33 4.39 -6.17
CA GLY A 28 -15.46 3.27 -5.79
C GLY A 28 -14.24 3.70 -4.96
N ILE A 29 -14.18 4.93 -4.44
CA ILE A 29 -13.17 5.36 -3.47
C ILE A 29 -13.78 5.35 -2.06
N ILE A 30 -13.08 4.72 -1.12
CA ILE A 30 -13.49 4.63 0.28
C ILE A 30 -12.38 5.23 1.16
N PRO A 31 -12.54 6.47 1.63
CA PRO A 31 -11.62 7.11 2.59
C PRO A 31 -11.52 6.38 3.93
N PRO A 32 -10.55 6.73 4.80
CA PRO A 32 -10.48 6.22 6.16
C PRO A 32 -11.75 6.49 6.95
N TYR A 33 -12.30 5.44 7.57
CA TYR A 33 -13.34 5.58 8.57
C TYR A 33 -12.72 5.90 9.93
N VAL A 34 -13.21 6.95 10.58
CA VAL A 34 -12.85 7.33 11.96
C VAL A 34 -14.13 7.23 12.81
N PRO A 35 -14.20 6.33 13.80
CA PRO A 35 -15.33 6.25 14.71
C PRO A 35 -15.52 7.53 15.54
N ASP A 36 -16.76 7.86 15.90
CA ASP A 36 -17.11 9.10 16.60
C ASP A 36 -16.50 9.23 18.01
N ASP A 37 -16.07 8.11 18.61
CA ASP A 37 -15.52 8.03 19.97
C ASP A 37 -13.99 8.21 20.04
N ARG A 38 -13.31 8.41 18.90
CA ARG A 38 -11.83 8.50 18.83
C ARG A 38 -11.35 9.41 17.73
N THR A 39 -10.05 9.71 17.75
CA THR A 39 -9.38 10.49 16.70
C THR A 39 -8.26 9.70 16.03
N HIS A 40 -7.95 10.06 14.79
CA HIS A 40 -6.89 9.45 14.01
C HIS A 40 -5.65 10.37 13.96
N SER A 41 -4.45 9.79 14.05
CA SER A 41 -3.18 10.54 14.02
C SER A 41 -2.65 10.82 12.61
N TYR A 42 -3.11 10.06 11.62
CA TYR A 42 -2.72 10.16 10.20
C TYR A 42 -1.20 10.21 10.02
N TYR A 43 -0.51 9.12 10.34
CA TYR A 43 0.89 8.97 9.94
C TYR A 43 1.00 8.84 8.42
N ILE A 44 0.14 8.01 7.82
CA ILE A 44 -0.05 7.84 6.37
C ILE A 44 -1.55 7.92 6.10
N TYR A 45 -1.93 8.53 4.98
CA TYR A 45 -3.30 8.56 4.51
C TYR A 45 -3.56 7.37 3.59
N TYR A 46 -4.39 6.44 4.06
CA TYR A 46 -4.83 5.27 3.27
C TYR A 46 -6.21 5.51 2.70
N PHE A 47 -6.52 4.93 1.56
CA PHE A 47 -7.90 4.81 1.08
C PHE A 47 -8.05 3.45 0.41
N LYS A 48 -9.26 2.94 0.39
CA LYS A 48 -9.59 1.72 -0.35
C LYS A 48 -10.22 2.06 -1.68
N VAL A 49 -10.09 1.14 -2.62
CA VAL A 49 -10.83 1.10 -3.87
C VAL A 49 -11.78 -0.09 -3.85
N ASP A 50 -12.96 0.12 -4.39
CA ASP A 50 -14.01 -0.88 -4.47
C ASP A 50 -14.74 -0.73 -5.82
N PRO A 51 -14.28 -1.42 -6.88
CA PRO A 51 -14.95 -1.37 -8.18
C PRO A 51 -16.35 -2.00 -8.14
N GLU A 52 -16.61 -2.95 -7.23
CA GLU A 52 -17.93 -3.59 -7.11
C GLU A 52 -18.97 -2.60 -6.58
N ALA A 53 -18.60 -1.71 -5.67
CA ALA A 53 -19.47 -0.66 -5.16
C ALA A 53 -19.99 0.31 -6.24
N VAL A 54 -19.40 0.27 -7.44
CA VAL A 54 -19.78 1.09 -8.60
C VAL A 54 -20.01 0.27 -9.86
N GLU A 55 -20.40 -1.00 -9.67
CA GLU A 55 -20.85 -1.91 -10.73
C GLU A 55 -19.82 -2.17 -11.85
N LEU A 56 -18.53 -1.99 -11.53
CA LEU A 56 -17.44 -2.32 -12.45
C LEU A 56 -17.04 -3.79 -12.25
N ASP A 57 -17.26 -4.61 -13.29
CA ASP A 57 -16.79 -6.01 -13.35
C ASP A 57 -15.28 -6.08 -13.59
N ILE A 58 -14.51 -5.73 -12.55
CA ILE A 58 -13.05 -5.70 -12.54
C ILE A 58 -12.56 -6.17 -11.17
N ALA A 59 -11.60 -7.09 -11.14
CA ALA A 59 -10.96 -7.50 -9.90
C ALA A 59 -10.37 -6.27 -9.14
N PRO A 60 -10.59 -6.13 -7.82
CA PRO A 60 -10.15 -4.93 -7.09
C PRO A 60 -8.67 -4.60 -7.22
N GLY A 61 -7.77 -5.59 -7.24
CA GLY A 61 -6.34 -5.37 -7.45
C GLY A 61 -5.97 -4.81 -8.81
N ARG A 62 -6.68 -5.23 -9.87
CA ARG A 62 -6.51 -4.67 -11.22
C ARG A 62 -6.92 -3.21 -11.25
N PHE A 63 -8.09 -2.90 -10.68
CA PHE A 63 -8.57 -1.53 -10.59
C PHE A 63 -7.63 -0.65 -9.75
N ARG A 64 -7.20 -1.15 -8.58
CA ARG A 64 -6.22 -0.48 -7.72
C ARG A 64 -4.91 -0.19 -8.45
N GLN A 65 -4.38 -1.15 -9.22
CA GLN A 65 -3.14 -0.96 -9.98
C GLN A 65 -3.32 0.07 -11.09
N ALA A 66 -4.39 -0.05 -11.89
CA ALA A 66 -4.69 0.92 -12.94
C ALA A 66 -4.82 2.34 -12.37
N LEU A 67 -5.60 2.50 -11.30
CA LEU A 67 -5.75 3.79 -10.62
C LEU A 67 -4.41 4.30 -10.09
N GLN A 68 -3.58 3.43 -9.50
CA GLN A 68 -2.25 3.80 -9.02
C GLN A 68 -1.38 4.33 -10.15
N ASP A 69 -1.33 3.62 -11.28
CA ASP A 69 -0.49 3.94 -12.42
C ASP A 69 -0.94 5.26 -13.07
N THR A 70 -2.25 5.47 -13.25
CA THR A 70 -2.81 6.70 -13.80
C THR A 70 -2.59 7.90 -12.85
N LEU A 71 -2.83 7.74 -11.54
CA LEU A 71 -2.55 8.81 -10.57
C LEU A 71 -1.07 9.20 -10.56
N ARG A 72 -0.17 8.22 -10.68
CA ARG A 72 1.28 8.49 -10.77
C ARG A 72 1.65 9.21 -12.07
N ALA A 73 0.98 8.90 -13.19
CA ALA A 73 1.16 9.62 -14.44
C ALA A 73 0.71 11.09 -14.33
N GLU A 74 -0.32 11.36 -13.52
CA GLU A 74 -0.76 12.73 -13.15
C GLU A 74 0.11 13.37 -12.05
N GLY A 75 1.22 12.75 -11.66
CA GLY A 75 2.17 13.30 -10.71
C GLY A 75 1.79 13.09 -9.24
N VAL A 76 0.76 12.30 -8.93
CA VAL A 76 0.37 11.97 -7.54
C VAL A 76 1.16 10.77 -7.04
N PRO A 77 2.08 10.94 -6.07
CA PRO A 77 2.83 9.82 -5.52
C PRO A 77 1.92 8.94 -4.66
N SER A 78 1.54 7.79 -5.20
CA SER A 78 0.76 6.75 -4.52
C SER A 78 1.52 5.42 -4.48
N ARG A 79 1.28 4.65 -3.40
CA ARG A 79 1.95 3.36 -3.15
C ARG A 79 1.05 2.38 -2.41
N ILE A 80 1.30 1.09 -2.58
CA ILE A 80 0.84 0.05 -1.65
C ILE A 80 1.74 0.03 -0.40
N SER A 81 1.18 -0.20 0.79
CA SER A 81 1.97 -0.21 2.04
C SER A 81 3.03 -1.29 2.06
N GLN A 82 2.61 -2.49 1.67
CA GLN A 82 3.41 -3.71 1.65
C GLN A 82 3.00 -4.50 0.41
N ARG A 83 3.87 -5.40 -0.04
CA ARG A 83 3.60 -6.28 -1.19
C ARG A 83 3.18 -7.68 -0.77
N THR A 84 3.45 -8.09 0.46
CA THR A 84 3.09 -9.41 0.98
C THR A 84 2.67 -9.30 2.44
N PRO A 85 1.74 -10.14 2.92
CA PRO A 85 1.51 -10.29 4.35
C PRO A 85 2.82 -10.59 5.09
N ILE A 86 2.95 -10.14 6.33
CA ILE A 86 4.13 -10.43 7.16
C ILE A 86 4.45 -11.95 7.17
N PRO A 87 3.49 -12.87 7.36
CA PRO A 87 3.74 -14.32 7.26
C PRO A 87 4.33 -14.76 5.93
N GLY A 88 3.99 -14.11 4.81
CA GLY A 88 4.49 -14.42 3.47
C GLY A 88 5.89 -13.90 3.17
N GLN A 89 6.50 -13.11 4.05
CA GLN A 89 7.86 -12.64 3.85
C GLN A 89 8.87 -13.78 3.97
N ALA A 90 9.94 -13.71 3.17
CA ALA A 90 10.99 -14.72 3.09
C ALA A 90 11.46 -15.18 4.48
N LEU A 91 11.66 -14.24 5.41
CA LEU A 91 12.08 -14.50 6.80
C LEU A 91 11.25 -15.60 7.49
N PHE A 92 9.92 -15.55 7.35
CA PHE A 92 8.98 -16.46 7.98
C PHE A 92 8.83 -17.77 7.20
N GLN A 93 9.00 -17.72 5.88
CA GLN A 93 9.00 -18.91 5.03
C GLN A 93 10.26 -19.76 5.26
N VAL A 94 11.44 -19.13 5.30
CA VAL A 94 12.71 -19.84 5.55
C VAL A 94 12.93 -20.19 7.02
N LYS A 95 12.25 -19.48 7.93
CA LYS A 95 12.40 -19.59 9.39
C LYS A 95 13.85 -19.38 9.86
N ARG A 96 14.47 -18.28 9.41
CA ARG A 96 15.87 -17.93 9.74
C ARG A 96 15.93 -16.59 10.47
N GLY A 97 16.07 -16.63 11.79
CA GLY A 97 16.05 -15.43 12.62
C GLY A 97 17.47 -15.01 12.97
N TYR A 98 17.71 -14.77 14.26
CA TYR A 98 19.01 -14.35 14.77
C TYR A 98 20.07 -15.47 14.87
N GLY A 99 19.77 -16.71 14.42
CA GLY A 99 20.75 -17.80 14.28
C GLY A 99 20.32 -19.12 14.92
N LYS A 100 21.01 -20.22 14.58
CA LYS A 100 20.80 -21.59 15.12
C LYS A 100 19.35 -22.12 15.01
N GLY A 101 18.57 -21.59 14.07
CA GLY A 101 17.15 -21.92 13.90
C GLY A 101 16.18 -21.16 14.82
N CYS A 102 16.68 -20.32 15.74
CA CYS A 102 15.83 -19.48 16.57
C CYS A 102 15.22 -18.29 15.79
N PRO A 103 14.01 -17.84 16.17
CA PRO A 103 13.21 -18.29 17.32
C PRO A 103 12.43 -19.61 17.14
N TRP A 104 12.43 -20.23 15.96
CA TRP A 104 11.58 -21.41 15.67
C TRP A 104 12.04 -22.74 16.28
N THR A 105 13.30 -22.85 16.69
CA THR A 105 13.87 -24.03 17.38
C THR A 105 14.28 -23.76 18.82
N CYS A 106 14.00 -22.55 19.33
CA CYS A 106 14.34 -22.16 20.70
C CYS A 106 13.53 -22.96 21.75
N LEU A 107 13.97 -22.96 23.01
CA LEU A 107 13.44 -23.82 24.09
C LEU A 107 11.90 -23.77 24.29
N HIS A 108 11.27 -22.65 23.94
CA HIS A 108 9.82 -22.44 24.05
C HIS A 108 9.14 -22.21 22.69
N ALA A 109 9.81 -22.59 21.61
CA ALA A 109 9.25 -22.47 20.28
C ALA A 109 8.11 -23.46 20.09
N ARG A 110 7.10 -23.04 19.32
CA ARG A 110 6.04 -23.90 18.82
C ARG A 110 6.22 -24.10 17.32
N SER A 111 5.75 -25.23 16.81
CA SER A 111 5.63 -25.41 15.37
C SER A 111 4.57 -24.45 14.84
N VAL A 112 4.96 -23.61 13.87
CA VAL A 112 4.08 -22.62 13.22
C VAL A 112 4.14 -22.82 11.71
N SER A 113 2.99 -22.76 11.06
CA SER A 113 2.86 -22.63 9.61
C SER A 113 2.51 -21.17 9.28
N TYR A 114 3.08 -20.63 8.21
CA TYR A 114 2.86 -19.24 7.76
C TYR A 114 2.24 -19.24 6.37
N LYS A 115 1.09 -19.88 6.23
CA LYS A 115 0.29 -19.87 5.00
C LYS A 115 -0.35 -18.51 4.87
N ILE A 116 -0.20 -17.85 3.73
CA ILE A 116 -0.77 -16.51 3.51
C ILE A 116 -2.30 -16.57 3.38
N GLU A 117 -2.81 -17.73 2.97
CA GLU A 117 -4.22 -18.04 2.78
C GLU A 117 -5.00 -18.00 4.10
N ASP A 118 -4.31 -18.19 5.23
CA ASP A 118 -4.88 -18.06 6.58
C ASP A 118 -5.21 -16.59 6.93
N TYR A 119 -4.80 -15.61 6.09
CA TYR A 119 -4.98 -14.17 6.31
C TYR A 119 -5.77 -13.47 5.19
N PRO A 120 -7.01 -13.93 4.87
CA PRO A 120 -7.76 -13.44 3.72
C PRO A 120 -8.06 -11.94 3.78
N GLN A 121 -8.26 -11.37 4.98
CA GLN A 121 -8.49 -9.93 5.13
C GLN A 121 -7.23 -9.11 4.82
N THR A 122 -6.04 -9.63 5.13
CA THR A 122 -4.79 -8.97 4.75
C THR A 122 -4.63 -8.97 3.24
N LEU A 123 -4.92 -10.10 2.58
CA LEU A 123 -4.89 -10.20 1.12
C LEU A 123 -5.85 -9.19 0.47
N LYS A 124 -7.09 -9.10 0.98
CA LYS A 124 -8.05 -8.07 0.54
C LYS A 124 -7.54 -6.65 0.71
N VAL A 125 -6.94 -6.32 1.86
CA VAL A 125 -6.37 -4.98 2.09
C VAL A 125 -5.26 -4.66 1.08
N LEU A 126 -4.39 -5.62 0.75
CA LEU A 126 -3.32 -5.44 -0.22
C LEU A 126 -3.85 -5.24 -1.65
N GLU A 127 -4.93 -5.92 -2.01
CA GLU A 127 -5.62 -5.76 -3.31
C GLU A 127 -6.33 -4.41 -3.42
N GLN A 128 -6.89 -3.92 -2.32
CA GLN A 128 -7.85 -2.80 -2.35
C GLN A 128 -7.29 -1.48 -1.85
N SER A 129 -6.11 -1.41 -1.24
CA SER A 129 -5.67 -0.18 -0.56
C SER A 129 -4.50 0.52 -1.22
N LEU A 130 -4.56 1.86 -1.23
CA LEU A 130 -3.46 2.73 -1.60
C LEU A 130 -3.16 3.71 -0.48
N ALA A 131 -1.89 4.12 -0.42
CA ALA A 131 -1.39 5.18 0.42
C ALA A 131 -1.00 6.38 -0.42
N LEU A 132 -1.42 7.56 0.02
CA LEU A 132 -0.86 8.82 -0.44
C LEU A 132 0.45 9.11 0.30
N ASP A 133 1.28 9.95 -0.32
CA ASP A 133 2.46 10.43 0.37
C ASP A 133 2.11 11.26 1.62
N VAL A 134 2.98 11.17 2.64
CA VAL A 134 2.79 11.88 3.91
C VAL A 134 2.83 13.40 3.75
N GLY A 135 3.43 13.90 2.66
CA GLY A 135 3.44 15.30 2.29
C GLY A 135 2.04 15.89 2.17
N PHE A 136 1.05 15.18 1.61
CA PHE A 136 -0.29 15.76 1.38
C PHE A 136 -1.07 16.09 2.65
N ILE A 137 -0.72 15.45 3.77
CA ILE A 137 -1.34 15.68 5.08
C ILE A 137 -0.40 16.36 6.06
N HIS A 138 0.82 16.73 5.64
CA HIS A 138 1.79 17.34 6.54
C HIS A 138 1.27 18.70 7.06
N PRO A 139 1.51 19.06 8.35
CA PRO A 139 0.97 20.29 8.94
C PRO A 139 1.27 21.57 8.16
N PHE A 140 2.43 21.63 7.50
CA PHE A 140 2.89 22.80 6.74
C PHE A 140 2.58 22.74 5.24
N THR A 141 1.88 21.70 4.79
CA THR A 141 1.51 21.60 3.38
C THR A 141 0.51 22.70 3.05
N PRO A 142 0.75 23.49 2.01
CA PRO A 142 -0.18 24.53 1.60
C PRO A 142 -1.49 23.90 1.09
N LYS A 143 -2.59 24.66 1.13
CA LYS A 143 -3.89 24.14 0.68
C LYS A 143 -3.84 23.84 -0.82
N GLU A 144 -3.13 24.67 -1.56
CA GLU A 144 -2.90 24.59 -2.99
C GLU A 144 -2.38 23.21 -3.41
N THR A 145 -1.45 22.62 -2.65
CA THR A 145 -0.96 21.24 -2.92
C THR A 145 -2.04 20.18 -2.70
N GLN A 146 -2.96 20.40 -1.76
CA GLN A 146 -4.12 19.51 -1.58
C GLN A 146 -5.13 19.69 -2.73
N ASP A 147 -5.28 20.91 -3.23
CA ASP A 147 -6.17 21.21 -4.35
C ASP A 147 -5.63 20.58 -5.65
N GLU A 148 -4.32 20.67 -5.90
CA GLU A 148 -3.65 20.00 -7.02
C GLU A 148 -3.79 18.48 -6.94
N LEU A 149 -3.63 17.89 -5.76
CA LEU A 149 -3.91 16.47 -5.52
C LEU A 149 -5.36 16.13 -5.93
N LEU A 150 -6.34 16.89 -5.45
CA LEU A 150 -7.75 16.63 -5.75
C LEU A 150 -8.06 16.83 -7.24
N ASN A 151 -7.48 17.83 -7.89
CA ASN A 151 -7.62 18.04 -9.34
C ASN A 151 -7.10 16.85 -10.14
N ALA A 152 -5.98 16.25 -9.74
CA ALA A 152 -5.48 15.04 -10.37
C ALA A 152 -6.46 13.86 -10.19
N PHE A 153 -7.03 13.69 -9.00
CA PHE A 153 -8.08 12.69 -8.79
C PHE A 153 -9.30 12.97 -9.69
N TYR A 154 -9.85 14.19 -9.70
CA TYR A 154 -10.99 14.53 -10.54
C TYR A 154 -10.70 14.27 -12.02
N LYS A 155 -9.53 14.67 -12.53
CA LYS A 155 -9.14 14.40 -13.91
C LYS A 155 -9.12 12.90 -14.23
N VAL A 156 -8.57 12.07 -13.34
CA VAL A 156 -8.55 10.62 -13.51
C VAL A 156 -9.97 10.04 -13.54
N PHE A 157 -10.85 10.54 -12.68
CA PHE A 157 -12.23 10.08 -12.59
C PHE A 157 -13.15 10.63 -13.70
N ASP A 158 -12.88 11.81 -14.23
CA ASP A 158 -13.52 12.33 -15.44
C ASP A 158 -13.19 11.47 -16.67
N ASN A 159 -12.11 10.69 -16.61
CA ASN A 159 -11.67 9.75 -17.65
C ASN A 159 -11.72 8.29 -17.14
N LEU A 160 -12.66 7.96 -16.25
CA LEU A 160 -12.74 6.65 -15.60
C LEU A 160 -12.87 5.49 -16.61
N ASP A 161 -13.55 5.69 -17.73
CA ASP A 161 -13.69 4.67 -18.78
C ASP A 161 -12.33 4.24 -19.37
N ASP A 162 -11.39 5.18 -19.53
CA ASP A 162 -10.04 4.89 -19.99
C ASP A 162 -9.24 4.13 -18.92
N VAL A 163 -9.41 4.49 -17.65
CA VAL A 163 -8.80 3.77 -16.51
C VAL A 163 -9.33 2.33 -16.45
N VAL A 164 -10.63 2.13 -16.65
CA VAL A 164 -11.28 0.82 -16.71
C VAL A 164 -10.79 0.00 -17.91
N SER A 165 -10.71 0.63 -19.09
CA SER A 165 -10.17 0.02 -20.31
C SER A 165 -8.73 -0.44 -20.12
N TYR A 166 -7.92 0.39 -19.44
CA TYR A 166 -6.55 0.05 -19.06
C TYR A 166 -6.51 -1.10 -18.06
N ALA A 167 -7.31 -1.05 -16.99
CA ALA A 167 -7.40 -2.09 -15.96
C ALA A 167 -7.73 -3.49 -16.53
N ARG A 168 -8.60 -3.55 -17.56
CA ARG A 168 -8.96 -4.79 -18.25
C ARG A 168 -7.81 -5.41 -19.04
N LYS A 169 -6.89 -4.57 -19.54
CA LYS A 169 -5.73 -4.97 -20.36
C LYS A 169 -4.48 -5.25 -19.52
N LEU A 170 -4.47 -4.89 -18.24
CA LEU A 170 -3.36 -5.16 -17.34
C LEU A 170 -3.09 -6.67 -17.26
N ASP A 171 -1.84 -7.04 -17.51
CA ASP A 171 -1.30 -8.33 -17.08
C ASP A 171 -1.06 -8.26 -15.58
N TYR A 172 -2.08 -8.64 -14.81
CA TYR A 172 -2.15 -8.44 -13.38
C TYR A 172 -1.90 -9.73 -12.61
N SER A 173 -0.97 -9.65 -11.66
CA SER A 173 -0.80 -10.61 -10.58
C SER A 173 -0.91 -9.92 -9.22
N PRO A 174 -1.46 -10.60 -8.20
CA PRO A 174 -1.45 -10.12 -6.83
C PRO A 174 -0.03 -9.75 -6.35
N PRO A 175 0.13 -8.69 -5.54
CA PRO A 175 1.46 -8.21 -5.15
C PRO A 175 2.34 -9.24 -4.42
N TRP A 176 1.74 -10.26 -3.82
CA TRP A 176 2.45 -11.31 -3.07
C TRP A 176 2.91 -12.47 -3.95
N GLU A 177 2.37 -12.63 -5.17
CA GLU A 177 2.82 -13.68 -6.10
C GLU A 177 4.24 -13.40 -6.61
N THR A 178 4.58 -12.13 -6.82
CA THR A 178 5.95 -11.72 -7.20
C THR A 178 7.01 -12.07 -6.15
N LEU A 179 6.58 -12.40 -4.92
CA LEU A 179 7.43 -12.86 -3.82
C LEU A 179 7.32 -14.37 -3.59
N SER A 180 6.38 -15.05 -4.25
CA SER A 180 6.23 -16.51 -4.20
C SER A 180 7.20 -17.23 -5.15
N GLU A 181 7.78 -16.51 -6.11
CA GLU A 181 8.93 -16.94 -6.94
C GLU A 181 10.26 -16.96 -6.17
N LEU A 182 10.22 -17.10 -4.84
CA LEU A 182 11.44 -17.37 -4.10
C LEU A 182 11.91 -18.78 -4.44
N PRO A 183 13.18 -18.96 -4.84
CA PRO A 183 13.70 -20.29 -5.13
C PRO A 183 13.64 -21.17 -3.85
N PRO A 184 13.87 -22.49 -3.95
CA PRO A 184 13.89 -23.37 -2.78
C PRO A 184 14.72 -22.80 -1.63
N LYS A 185 14.40 -23.14 -0.38
CA LYS A 185 15.02 -22.58 0.84
C LYS A 185 16.56 -22.57 0.79
N GLU A 186 17.12 -23.57 0.12
CA GLU A 186 18.56 -23.78 -0.09
C GLU A 186 19.19 -22.70 -0.98
N GLN A 187 18.43 -22.09 -1.88
CA GLN A 187 18.86 -21.12 -2.90
C GLN A 187 18.46 -19.67 -2.59
N ILE A 188 17.58 -19.45 -1.60
CA ILE A 188 17.10 -18.09 -1.24
C ILE A 188 18.24 -17.17 -0.78
N VAL A 189 19.27 -17.71 -0.12
CA VAL A 189 20.42 -16.90 0.32
C VAL A 189 21.18 -16.35 -0.87
N GLU A 190 21.45 -17.20 -1.85
CA GLU A 190 22.17 -16.84 -3.07
C GLU A 190 21.36 -15.84 -3.90
N PHE A 191 20.05 -16.09 -4.06
CA PHE A 191 19.13 -15.16 -4.73
C PHE A 191 19.04 -13.79 -4.05
N VAL A 192 18.91 -13.73 -2.72
CA VAL A 192 18.83 -12.45 -1.98
C VAL A 192 20.15 -11.71 -2.04
N THR A 193 21.29 -12.41 -1.89
CA THR A 193 22.62 -11.79 -1.98
C THR A 193 22.88 -11.26 -3.39
N GLU A 194 22.60 -12.04 -4.44
CA GLU A 194 22.75 -11.59 -5.83
C GLU A 194 21.82 -10.42 -6.18
N THR A 195 20.57 -10.44 -5.69
CA THR A 195 19.59 -9.37 -5.97
C THR A 195 19.95 -8.08 -5.26
N LEU A 196 20.46 -8.16 -4.03
CA LEU A 196 20.96 -6.99 -3.29
C LEU A 196 22.23 -6.44 -3.95
N ASP A 197 23.18 -7.29 -4.31
CA ASP A 197 24.42 -6.87 -4.98
C ASP A 197 24.15 -6.19 -6.32
N LYS A 198 23.21 -6.72 -7.12
CA LYS A 198 22.78 -6.08 -8.37
C LYS A 198 22.16 -4.69 -8.15
N ARG A 199 21.29 -4.53 -7.14
CA ARG A 199 20.72 -3.22 -6.79
C ARG A 199 21.77 -2.22 -6.31
N PHE A 200 22.74 -2.68 -5.50
CA PHE A 200 23.84 -1.83 -5.03
C PHE A 200 24.81 -1.43 -6.15
N GLN A 201 24.98 -2.26 -7.18
CA GLN A 201 25.76 -1.90 -8.36
C GLN A 201 25.02 -0.90 -9.26
N GLN A 202 23.71 -1.06 -9.45
CA GLN A 202 22.90 -0.14 -10.25
C GLN A 202 22.84 1.26 -9.65
N GLN A 203 22.74 1.39 -8.32
CA GLN A 203 22.75 2.69 -7.63
C GLN A 203 24.12 3.40 -7.62
N ARG A 204 25.21 2.72 -7.97
CA ARG A 204 26.55 3.34 -8.09
C ARG A 204 26.88 3.85 -9.49
N GLN A 205 26.03 3.54 -10.48
CA GLN A 205 26.23 3.92 -11.88
C GLN A 205 25.35 5.10 -12.33
N THR A 206 24.55 5.66 -11.42
CA THR A 206 23.76 6.90 -11.56
C THR A 206 24.28 7.95 -10.62
#